data_AF-A0A948XY13-F1
#
_entry.id   AF-A0A948XY13-F1
#
_cell.length_a   1.000
_cell.length_b   1.000
_cell.length_c   1.000
_cell.angle_alpha   90.00
_cell.angle_beta   90.00
_cell.angle_gamma   90.00
#
_symmetry.space_group_name_H-M   'P 1'
#
loop_
_entity.id
_entity.type
_entity.pdbx_description
1 polymer ?
#
loop_
_entity_poly.entity_id
_entity_poly.type
_entity_poly.pdbx_seq_one_letter_code
_entity_poly.pdbx_strand_id
1 'polypeptide(L)'
;MRRILLVIVLLVLAGAGAGTAYFVLQPKPAKYHPQYGTDCVQLLTPATVNAVECVRVLFGTNREMVLKGLEPGLAQEQDVREVLPGDAKRLQYGRADIWLPKLVDEGGSRDRGETPILNGPIPEDPGELAKYVFLTRITKAGSEAFLAEMDQALQSRGSDSVLLFVHGFNTPFEDALIRSAQLSVDLSRRGIFDVGVPVLFSWPSAGNVSLEDYRGDQDRSLAAAPYLEQFLDVITEHAEITRINIVAHSMGNRILTKALESYAADYLERHGREDLEFRIILVAADVDRDIFEATTGILDNLKANVTIYTSDADRALHVSEIVNSKLRLGDTNGDKPFIRPDPFYQTVDATGIATELFGLGHNYYSDNPFILGDIVCALAEANPELRALERRRYGNVPDGLEYFRVNTAVRPANADCSLYRNAFPIADVRDAGVGPVEPSAAPRRLPDAVESAPPPETETETPGRAAPAPEPELESMPAPVQSAPPPPPPPPPPMVSLAPATIVFWVEDRDAFVSEAQYRERLVPALGAGPLQEIVIHAHTDSVGDAGENRVISRRWAVAVRDWLVMDGVDPAIITAEGFGEDRPAVATPDETREPLNQRIEVTIRYLP
;
A
#
# COMPACT_ATOMS: atom_id res chain seq x y z
N MET A 1 -5.78 30.36 40.44
CA MET A 1 -6.29 29.08 39.91
C MET A 1 -7.31 29.26 38.79
N ARG A 2 -8.45 29.96 38.99
CA ARG A 2 -9.47 30.16 37.93
C ARG A 2 -8.99 30.83 36.63
N ARG A 3 -8.05 31.78 36.69
CA ARG A 3 -7.49 32.46 35.49
C ARG A 3 -6.47 31.63 34.71
N ILE A 4 -5.78 30.70 35.37
CA ILE A 4 -4.78 29.81 34.73
C ILE A 4 -5.50 28.66 34.00
N LEU A 5 -6.55 28.11 34.61
CA LEU A 5 -7.41 27.10 33.98
C LEU A 5 -8.07 27.63 32.70
N LEU A 6 -8.46 28.90 32.68
CA LEU A 6 -9.10 29.52 31.51
C LEU A 6 -8.13 29.69 30.31
N VAL A 7 -6.85 29.98 30.59
CA VAL A 7 -5.81 30.14 29.56
C VAL A 7 -5.38 28.79 28.99
N ILE A 8 -5.27 27.75 29.83
CA ILE A 8 -4.97 26.38 29.37
C ILE A 8 -6.13 25.84 28.51
N VAL A 9 -7.38 26.06 28.93
CA VAL A 9 -8.55 25.68 28.12
C VAL A 9 -8.59 26.44 26.79
N LEU A 10 -8.25 27.72 26.77
CA LEU A 10 -8.15 28.51 25.53
C LEU A 10 -7.02 28.05 24.61
N LEU A 11 -5.86 27.66 25.16
CA LEU A 11 -4.73 27.13 24.37
C LEU A 11 -5.00 25.73 23.83
N VAL A 12 -5.67 24.86 24.60
CA VAL A 12 -6.13 23.54 24.13
C VAL A 12 -7.21 23.67 23.05
N LEU A 13 -8.15 24.61 23.20
CA LEU A 13 -9.15 24.91 22.17
C LEU A 13 -8.53 25.57 20.92
N ALA A 14 -7.50 26.40 21.07
CA ALA A 14 -6.78 27.00 19.95
C ALA A 14 -5.87 25.98 19.24
N GLY A 15 -5.25 25.04 19.96
CA GLY A 15 -4.45 23.95 19.39
C GLY A 15 -5.30 22.90 18.68
N ALA A 16 -6.43 22.51 19.28
CA ALA A 16 -7.43 21.66 18.64
C ALA A 16 -8.08 22.36 17.44
N GLY A 17 -8.34 23.67 17.54
CA GLY A 17 -8.84 24.52 16.47
C GLY A 17 -7.84 24.72 15.32
N ALA A 18 -6.54 24.81 15.61
CA ALA A 18 -5.50 24.94 14.60
C ALA A 18 -5.20 23.63 13.88
N GLY A 19 -5.19 22.49 14.59
CA GLY A 19 -5.07 21.16 13.97
C GLY A 19 -6.27 20.81 13.10
N THR A 20 -7.49 21.06 13.59
CA THR A 20 -8.72 20.90 12.77
C THR A 20 -8.78 21.89 11.62
N ALA A 21 -8.37 23.16 11.82
CA ALA A 21 -8.28 24.13 10.72
C ALA A 21 -7.22 23.72 9.67
N TYR A 22 -6.09 23.14 10.07
CA TYR A 22 -5.05 22.67 9.17
C TYR A 22 -5.54 21.51 8.29
N PHE A 23 -6.29 20.55 8.85
CA PHE A 23 -6.95 19.49 8.09
C PHE A 23 -8.10 19.99 7.20
N VAL A 24 -8.82 21.05 7.60
CA VAL A 24 -9.88 21.68 6.79
C VAL A 24 -9.31 22.52 5.63
N LEU A 25 -8.07 23.00 5.74
CA LEU A 25 -7.39 23.83 4.73
C LEU A 25 -6.65 23.03 3.65
N GLN A 26 -6.51 21.72 3.78
CA GLN A 26 -5.90 20.90 2.73
C GLN A 26 -6.85 20.80 1.53
N PRO A 27 -6.38 21.06 0.30
CA PRO A 27 -7.21 20.90 -0.89
C PRO A 27 -7.63 19.42 -1.01
N LYS A 28 -8.94 19.18 -1.12
CA LYS A 28 -9.46 17.82 -1.32
C LYS A 28 -9.03 17.29 -2.69
N PRO A 29 -8.69 15.99 -2.79
CA PRO A 29 -8.36 15.38 -4.07
C PRO A 29 -9.57 15.45 -5.01
N ALA A 30 -9.35 15.96 -6.22
CA ALA A 30 -10.36 16.00 -7.27
C ALA A 30 -10.32 14.68 -8.04
N LYS A 31 -11.24 13.77 -7.71
CA LYS A 31 -11.33 12.44 -8.34
C LYS A 31 -12.30 12.35 -9.51
N TYR A 32 -13.17 13.35 -9.67
CA TYR A 32 -14.22 13.36 -10.68
C TYR A 32 -13.88 14.33 -11.81
N HIS A 33 -14.04 13.89 -13.04
CA HIS A 33 -13.84 14.74 -14.22
C HIS A 33 -14.85 15.91 -14.22
N PRO A 34 -14.51 17.12 -14.72
CA PRO A 34 -15.45 18.26 -14.78
C PRO A 34 -16.80 17.97 -15.45
N GLN A 35 -16.80 17.01 -16.38
CA GLN A 35 -17.98 16.56 -17.12
C GLN A 35 -18.47 15.18 -16.63
N TYR A 36 -18.40 14.92 -15.31
CA TYR A 36 -18.84 13.66 -14.71
C TYR A 36 -20.29 13.31 -15.05
N GLY A 37 -20.54 12.03 -15.37
CA GLY A 37 -21.77 11.53 -15.97
C GLY A 37 -21.65 11.26 -17.48
N THR A 38 -20.45 11.41 -18.05
CA THR A 38 -20.19 11.23 -19.48
C THR A 38 -19.24 10.07 -19.69
N ASP A 39 -19.52 9.20 -20.67
CA ASP A 39 -18.60 8.10 -21.00
C ASP A 39 -17.24 8.65 -21.42
N CYS A 40 -16.15 8.04 -20.95
CA CYS A 40 -14.80 8.58 -21.12
C CYS A 40 -14.45 8.82 -22.60
N VAL A 41 -14.85 7.91 -23.49
CA VAL A 41 -14.57 8.02 -24.93
C VAL A 41 -15.20 9.25 -25.57
N GLN A 42 -16.31 9.76 -25.03
CA GLN A 42 -16.99 10.97 -25.52
C GLN A 42 -16.29 12.26 -25.06
N LEU A 43 -15.43 12.16 -24.04
CA LEU A 43 -14.66 13.27 -23.50
C LEU A 43 -13.30 13.45 -24.20
N LEU A 44 -12.87 12.47 -25.02
CA LEU A 44 -11.61 12.55 -25.74
C LEU A 44 -11.65 13.65 -26.81
N THR A 45 -10.57 14.43 -26.86
CA THR A 45 -10.36 15.50 -27.84
C THR A 45 -9.08 15.22 -28.64
N PRO A 46 -8.82 15.94 -29.75
CA PRO A 46 -7.54 15.83 -30.45
C PRO A 46 -6.31 16.07 -29.56
N ALA A 47 -6.45 16.85 -28.47
CA ALA A 47 -5.38 17.11 -27.51
C ALA A 47 -5.14 15.94 -26.54
N THR A 48 -6.15 15.11 -26.25
CA THR A 48 -6.10 14.10 -25.20
C THR A 48 -6.12 12.66 -25.72
N VAL A 49 -6.56 12.42 -26.97
CA VAL A 49 -6.70 11.08 -27.58
C VAL A 49 -5.41 10.26 -27.56
N ASN A 50 -4.25 10.91 -27.63
CA ASN A 50 -2.96 10.24 -27.57
C ASN A 50 -2.37 10.18 -26.16
N ALA A 51 -2.85 10.99 -25.22
CA ALA A 51 -2.32 11.09 -23.87
C ALA A 51 -3.12 10.27 -22.83
N VAL A 52 -4.36 9.90 -23.15
CA VAL A 52 -5.31 9.28 -22.20
C VAL A 52 -5.81 7.95 -22.73
N GLU A 53 -5.93 6.98 -21.83
CA GLU A 53 -6.61 5.71 -22.04
C GLU A 53 -7.93 5.70 -21.25
N CYS A 54 -9.01 5.40 -21.95
CA CYS A 54 -10.32 5.25 -21.34
C CYS A 54 -10.50 3.80 -20.91
N VAL A 55 -10.46 3.55 -19.61
CA VAL A 55 -10.57 2.21 -19.03
C VAL A 55 -11.98 2.05 -18.46
N ARG A 56 -12.73 1.07 -18.97
CA ARG A 56 -14.03 0.69 -18.41
C ARG A 56 -13.83 -0.45 -17.43
N VAL A 57 -14.17 -0.24 -16.17
CA VAL A 57 -14.13 -1.25 -15.11
C VAL A 57 -15.56 -1.71 -14.83
N LEU A 58 -15.80 -3.01 -15.00
CA LEU A 58 -17.06 -3.63 -14.58
C LEU A 58 -16.96 -3.95 -13.09
N PHE A 59 -18.07 -3.89 -12.34
CA PHE A 59 -17.99 -4.18 -10.91
C PHE A 59 -19.21 -4.93 -10.37
N GLY A 60 -18.93 -5.72 -9.34
CA GLY A 60 -19.89 -6.26 -8.39
C GLY A 60 -19.64 -5.65 -7.01
N THR A 61 -20.69 -5.28 -6.29
CA THR A 61 -20.56 -4.74 -4.93
C THR A 61 -21.79 -4.95 -4.08
N ASN A 62 -21.59 -5.15 -2.77
CA ASN A 62 -22.66 -5.08 -1.78
C ASN A 62 -22.74 -3.72 -1.08
N ARG A 63 -22.07 -2.68 -1.60
CA ARG A 63 -22.17 -1.31 -1.08
C ARG A 63 -23.51 -0.66 -1.43
N GLU A 64 -23.98 0.24 -0.59
CA GLU A 64 -25.13 1.09 -0.88
C GLU A 64 -24.84 2.09 -2.02
N MET A 65 -25.74 2.18 -3.01
CA MET A 65 -25.62 3.13 -4.12
C MET A 65 -26.78 4.12 -4.12
N VAL A 66 -26.45 5.39 -4.27
CA VAL A 66 -27.43 6.47 -4.43
C VAL A 66 -27.54 6.80 -5.91
N LEU A 67 -28.71 6.54 -6.51
CA LEU A 67 -28.96 6.74 -7.95
C LEU A 67 -29.40 8.17 -8.26
N LYS A 68 -29.11 8.66 -9.48
CA LYS A 68 -29.69 9.92 -10.00
C LYS A 68 -31.17 9.77 -10.41
N GLY A 69 -31.63 8.53 -10.61
CA GLY A 69 -32.97 8.21 -11.10
C GLY A 69 -33.54 6.97 -10.41
N LEU A 70 -34.50 6.32 -11.07
CA LEU A 70 -35.12 5.09 -10.56
C LEU A 70 -34.17 3.90 -10.67
N GLU A 71 -34.44 2.86 -9.88
CA GLU A 71 -33.77 1.57 -10.02
C GLU A 71 -33.89 1.06 -11.47
N PRO A 72 -32.78 0.71 -12.13
CA PRO A 72 -32.82 0.27 -13.51
C PRO A 72 -33.48 -1.12 -13.62
N GLY A 73 -34.15 -1.37 -14.74
CA GLY A 73 -34.57 -2.73 -15.12
C GLY A 73 -33.39 -3.63 -15.50
N LEU A 74 -33.65 -4.92 -15.77
CA LEU A 74 -32.60 -5.94 -16.04
C LEU A 74 -31.66 -5.55 -17.20
N ALA A 75 -32.19 -4.98 -18.27
CA ALA A 75 -31.45 -4.56 -19.47
C ALA A 75 -31.13 -3.05 -19.50
N GLN A 76 -31.15 -2.37 -18.35
CA GLN A 76 -30.95 -0.92 -18.27
C GLN A 76 -29.80 -0.56 -17.34
N GLU A 77 -29.28 0.66 -17.52
CA GLU A 77 -28.32 1.30 -16.63
C GLU A 77 -28.88 2.61 -16.06
N GLN A 78 -28.44 2.97 -14.87
CA GLN A 78 -28.76 4.25 -14.22
C GLN A 78 -27.50 4.85 -13.61
N ASP A 79 -27.25 6.14 -13.90
CA ASP A 79 -26.16 6.91 -13.30
C ASP A 79 -26.22 6.89 -11.77
N VAL A 80 -25.07 6.65 -11.16
CA VAL A 80 -24.85 6.71 -9.71
C VAL A 80 -24.38 8.11 -9.34
N ARG A 81 -25.00 8.68 -8.30
CA ARG A 81 -24.62 9.94 -7.69
C ARG A 81 -23.49 9.76 -6.68
N GLU A 82 -23.59 8.74 -5.84
CA GLU A 82 -22.68 8.47 -4.74
C GLU A 82 -22.75 6.98 -4.37
N VAL A 83 -21.63 6.41 -3.92
CA VAL A 83 -21.59 5.06 -3.34
C VAL A 83 -21.19 5.19 -1.88
N LEU A 84 -22.09 4.78 -1.01
CA LEU A 84 -21.92 4.88 0.43
C LEU A 84 -21.19 3.64 0.95
N PRO A 85 -20.48 3.74 2.08
CA PRO A 85 -19.79 2.60 2.67
C PRO A 85 -20.71 1.66 3.46
N GLY A 86 -22.04 1.81 3.36
CA GLY A 86 -23.00 0.90 3.97
C GLY A 86 -23.15 -0.40 3.19
N ASP A 87 -23.60 -1.46 3.86
CA ASP A 87 -23.91 -2.75 3.24
C ASP A 87 -25.38 -2.79 2.80
N ALA A 88 -25.61 -2.84 1.49
CA ALA A 88 -26.93 -2.92 0.87
C ALA A 88 -27.63 -4.27 1.08
N LYS A 89 -26.95 -5.26 1.68
CA LYS A 89 -27.44 -6.62 1.93
C LYS A 89 -27.83 -7.39 0.66
N ARG A 90 -27.30 -6.98 -0.48
CA ARG A 90 -27.50 -7.61 -1.79
C ARG A 90 -26.33 -7.30 -2.70
N LEU A 91 -26.02 -8.22 -3.61
CA LEU A 91 -25.07 -7.96 -4.70
C LEU A 91 -25.71 -7.01 -5.73
N GLN A 92 -24.93 -6.04 -6.19
CA GLN A 92 -25.31 -5.05 -7.19
C GLN A 92 -24.20 -4.94 -8.24
N TYR A 93 -24.59 -4.67 -9.49
CA TYR A 93 -23.68 -4.62 -10.63
C TYR A 93 -23.63 -3.23 -11.24
N GLY A 94 -22.58 -2.98 -12.01
CA GLY A 94 -22.46 -1.75 -12.77
C GLY A 94 -21.14 -1.65 -13.49
N ARG A 95 -20.88 -0.46 -14.02
CA ARG A 95 -19.63 -0.11 -14.66
C ARG A 95 -19.19 1.28 -14.25
N ALA A 96 -17.89 1.50 -14.31
CA ALA A 96 -17.30 2.82 -14.21
C ALA A 96 -16.36 3.06 -15.39
N ASP A 97 -16.34 4.30 -15.88
CA ASP A 97 -15.39 4.76 -16.88
C ASP A 97 -14.33 5.64 -16.20
N ILE A 98 -13.07 5.25 -16.39
CA ILE A 98 -11.89 5.90 -15.82
C ILE A 98 -11.09 6.55 -16.95
N TRP A 99 -10.78 7.82 -16.76
CA TRP A 99 -9.82 8.60 -17.53
C TRP A 99 -8.44 8.40 -16.91
N LEU A 100 -7.60 7.59 -17.56
CA LEU A 100 -6.28 7.22 -17.06
C LEU A 100 -5.20 7.79 -17.98
N PRO A 101 -4.21 8.57 -17.49
CA PRO A 101 -3.08 8.97 -18.31
C PRO A 101 -2.35 7.75 -18.85
N LYS A 102 -1.92 7.78 -20.11
CA LYS A 102 -1.11 6.70 -20.68
C LYS A 102 0.26 6.65 -20.02
N LEU A 103 0.87 5.48 -20.09
CA LEU A 103 2.23 5.27 -19.64
C LEU A 103 3.22 6.04 -20.52
N VAL A 104 4.36 6.48 -19.95
CA VAL A 104 5.43 7.18 -20.68
C VAL A 104 5.96 6.35 -21.86
N ASP A 105 6.08 5.03 -21.70
CA ASP A 105 6.50 4.11 -22.78
C ASP A 105 5.48 3.99 -23.92
N GLU A 106 4.25 4.48 -23.70
CA GLU A 106 3.19 4.58 -24.72
C GLU A 106 2.94 6.03 -25.19
N GLY A 107 3.84 6.95 -24.86
CA GLY A 107 3.75 8.37 -25.23
C GLY A 107 2.82 9.21 -24.33
N GLY A 108 2.47 8.69 -23.15
CA GLY A 108 1.73 9.41 -22.12
C GLY A 108 2.62 10.14 -21.11
N SER A 109 2.12 10.32 -19.89
CA SER A 109 2.73 11.21 -18.88
C SER A 109 2.96 10.59 -17.51
N ARG A 110 2.56 9.33 -17.27
CA ARG A 110 2.74 8.66 -15.99
C ARG A 110 3.68 7.47 -16.12
N ASP A 111 4.46 7.20 -15.09
CA ASP A 111 5.21 5.95 -15.01
C ASP A 111 4.29 4.80 -14.55
N ARG A 112 4.74 3.57 -14.79
CA ARG A 112 4.03 2.38 -14.33
C ARG A 112 4.07 2.35 -12.80
N GLY A 113 2.92 2.09 -12.19
CA GLY A 113 2.74 2.18 -10.75
C GLY A 113 2.24 3.55 -10.27
N GLU A 114 2.27 4.58 -11.10
CA GLU A 114 1.77 5.90 -10.72
C GLU A 114 0.26 6.04 -10.98
N THR A 115 -0.43 6.64 -10.03
CA THR A 115 -1.81 7.14 -10.18
C THR A 115 -1.85 8.62 -9.80
N PRO A 116 -1.54 9.54 -10.74
CA PRO A 116 -1.46 10.97 -10.43
C PRO A 116 -2.84 11.53 -10.06
N ILE A 117 -3.03 11.83 -8.78
CA ILE A 117 -4.26 12.44 -8.24
C ILE A 117 -4.09 13.95 -8.18
N LEU A 118 -5.06 14.66 -8.75
CA LEU A 118 -5.09 16.12 -8.69
C LEU A 118 -5.47 16.61 -7.29
N ASN A 119 -4.58 17.37 -6.65
CA ASN A 119 -4.87 18.10 -5.43
C ASN A 119 -5.04 19.59 -5.74
N GLY A 120 -6.26 20.11 -5.59
CA GLY A 120 -6.57 21.52 -5.83
C GLY A 120 -7.50 21.77 -7.02
N PRO A 121 -7.46 22.96 -7.63
CA PRO A 121 -8.40 23.34 -8.69
C PRO A 121 -8.16 22.53 -9.97
N ILE A 122 -9.26 22.22 -10.67
CA ILE A 122 -9.20 21.45 -11.93
C ILE A 122 -8.69 22.35 -13.06
N PRO A 123 -7.62 21.96 -13.79
CA PRO A 123 -7.13 22.71 -14.94
C PRO A 123 -8.18 22.86 -16.03
N GLU A 124 -8.24 24.04 -16.65
CA GLU A 124 -9.09 24.27 -17.83
C GLU A 124 -8.45 23.72 -19.12
N ASP A 125 -7.13 23.66 -19.17
CA ASP A 125 -6.40 23.14 -20.34
C ASP A 125 -6.53 21.61 -20.43
N PRO A 126 -7.03 21.06 -21.56
CA PRO A 126 -7.18 19.61 -21.72
C PRO A 126 -5.87 18.82 -21.67
N GLY A 127 -4.75 19.43 -22.08
CA GLY A 127 -3.43 18.79 -22.04
C GLY A 127 -2.91 18.65 -20.61
N GLU A 128 -3.13 19.65 -19.76
CA GLU A 128 -2.86 19.57 -18.32
C GLU A 128 -3.82 18.60 -17.61
N LEU A 129 -5.09 18.60 -18.00
CA LEU A 129 -6.08 17.66 -17.45
C LEU A 129 -5.71 16.19 -17.75
N ALA A 130 -5.13 15.93 -18.92
CA ALA A 130 -4.69 14.59 -19.33
C ALA A 130 -3.59 13.98 -18.44
N LYS A 131 -2.94 14.76 -17.57
CA LYS A 131 -1.89 14.29 -16.65
C LYS A 131 -2.41 13.65 -15.38
N TYR A 132 -3.72 13.74 -15.11
CA TYR A 132 -4.34 13.27 -13.87
C TYR A 132 -5.41 12.22 -14.13
N VAL A 133 -5.64 11.39 -13.11
CA VAL A 133 -6.68 10.34 -13.15
C VAL A 133 -8.03 10.92 -12.75
N PHE A 134 -9.09 10.55 -13.48
CA PHE A 134 -10.46 10.92 -13.13
C PHE A 134 -11.46 9.79 -13.35
N LEU A 135 -12.47 9.72 -12.49
CA LEU A 135 -13.73 9.02 -12.78
C LEU A 135 -14.59 9.91 -13.67
N THR A 136 -15.05 9.37 -14.80
CA THR A 136 -15.91 10.13 -15.73
C THR A 136 -17.36 9.73 -15.61
N ARG A 137 -17.66 8.47 -15.24
CA ARG A 137 -19.03 7.98 -15.05
C ARG A 137 -19.06 6.74 -14.20
N ILE A 138 -20.08 6.60 -13.36
CA ILE A 138 -20.42 5.36 -12.63
C ILE A 138 -21.90 5.09 -12.88
N THR A 139 -22.24 3.87 -13.27
CA THR A 139 -23.62 3.42 -13.45
C THR A 139 -23.90 2.17 -12.64
N LYS A 140 -25.13 2.03 -12.18
CA LYS A 140 -25.70 0.77 -11.72
C LYS A 140 -26.38 0.11 -12.91
N ALA A 141 -26.20 -1.19 -13.08
CA ALA A 141 -26.79 -1.97 -14.16
C ALA A 141 -27.66 -3.09 -13.62
N GLY A 142 -28.72 -3.44 -14.36
CA GLY A 142 -29.35 -4.75 -14.23
C GLY A 142 -28.44 -5.87 -14.73
N SER A 143 -28.74 -7.12 -14.37
CA SER A 143 -27.87 -8.26 -14.70
C SER A 143 -27.71 -8.51 -16.20
N GLU A 144 -28.77 -8.36 -17.00
CA GLU A 144 -28.68 -8.52 -18.46
C GLU A 144 -27.81 -7.42 -19.11
N ALA A 145 -27.94 -6.18 -18.64
CA ALA A 145 -27.09 -5.08 -19.10
C ALA A 145 -25.62 -5.29 -18.71
N PHE A 146 -25.36 -5.72 -17.48
CA PHE A 146 -24.01 -6.02 -17.01
C PHE A 146 -23.33 -7.10 -17.85
N LEU A 147 -24.02 -8.20 -18.14
CA LEU A 147 -23.49 -9.29 -18.96
C LEU A 147 -23.27 -8.85 -20.41
N ALA A 148 -24.19 -8.07 -20.99
CA ALA A 148 -24.00 -7.52 -22.33
C ALA A 148 -22.76 -6.59 -22.42
N GLU A 149 -22.51 -5.78 -21.40
CA GLU A 149 -21.30 -4.95 -21.29
C GLU A 149 -20.04 -5.80 -21.14
N MET A 150 -20.08 -6.90 -20.38
CA MET A 150 -18.98 -7.87 -20.30
C MET A 150 -18.66 -8.48 -21.66
N ASP A 151 -19.67 -8.98 -22.37
CA ASP A 151 -19.49 -9.59 -23.69
C ASP A 151 -18.90 -8.58 -24.69
N GLN A 152 -19.41 -7.34 -24.67
CA GLN A 152 -18.86 -6.27 -25.50
C GLN A 152 -17.41 -5.95 -25.14
N ALA A 153 -17.05 -5.91 -23.86
CA ALA A 153 -15.69 -5.67 -23.41
C ALA A 153 -14.73 -6.77 -23.86
N LEU A 154 -15.11 -8.04 -23.70
CA LEU A 154 -14.32 -9.20 -24.17
C LEU A 154 -14.12 -9.16 -25.69
N GLN A 155 -15.20 -8.94 -26.46
CA GLN A 155 -15.15 -8.87 -27.92
C GLN A 155 -14.30 -7.71 -28.43
N SER A 156 -14.48 -6.51 -27.85
CA SER A 156 -13.74 -5.31 -28.28
C SER A 156 -12.24 -5.40 -28.00
N ARG A 157 -11.86 -6.13 -26.93
CA ARG A 157 -10.47 -6.39 -26.58
C ARG A 157 -9.88 -7.58 -27.35
N GLY A 158 -10.73 -8.47 -27.86
CA GLY A 158 -10.32 -9.74 -28.46
C GLY A 158 -9.74 -10.69 -27.41
N SER A 159 -10.34 -10.71 -26.22
CA SER A 159 -9.87 -11.41 -25.02
C SER A 159 -10.93 -12.40 -24.52
N ASP A 160 -10.47 -13.52 -23.97
CA ASP A 160 -11.27 -14.53 -23.25
C ASP A 160 -10.93 -14.53 -21.75
N SER A 161 -10.27 -13.47 -21.28
CA SER A 161 -9.72 -13.35 -19.94
C SER A 161 -10.36 -12.18 -19.19
N VAL A 162 -10.51 -12.32 -17.87
CA VAL A 162 -10.89 -11.23 -16.97
C VAL A 162 -9.84 -11.02 -15.88
N LEU A 163 -9.66 -9.77 -15.45
CA LEU A 163 -8.88 -9.40 -14.28
C LEU A 163 -9.82 -8.97 -13.15
N LEU A 164 -10.06 -9.85 -12.18
CA LEU A 164 -10.82 -9.55 -10.97
C LEU A 164 -9.91 -8.98 -9.88
N PHE A 165 -10.16 -7.74 -9.46
CA PHE A 165 -9.51 -7.12 -8.32
C PHE A 165 -10.41 -7.14 -7.08
N VAL A 166 -9.86 -7.54 -5.93
CA VAL A 166 -10.52 -7.49 -4.62
C VAL A 166 -9.70 -6.62 -3.66
N HIS A 167 -10.22 -5.43 -3.34
CA HIS A 167 -9.49 -4.45 -2.55
C HIS A 167 -9.43 -4.78 -1.05
N GLY A 168 -8.49 -4.13 -0.34
CA GLY A 168 -8.27 -4.27 1.10
C GLY A 168 -9.16 -3.40 1.99
N PHE A 169 -8.78 -3.30 3.26
CA PHE A 169 -9.40 -2.45 4.28
C PHE A 169 -9.27 -0.96 3.95
N ASN A 170 -10.16 -0.12 4.50
CA ASN A 170 -10.07 1.35 4.41
C ASN A 170 -9.95 1.90 2.98
N THR A 171 -10.59 1.24 2.00
CA THR A 171 -10.55 1.65 0.60
C THR A 171 -11.89 2.26 0.17
N PRO A 172 -11.95 3.56 -0.16
CA PRO A 172 -13.11 4.17 -0.79
C PRO A 172 -13.46 3.51 -2.13
N PHE A 173 -14.74 3.54 -2.52
CA PHE A 173 -15.19 2.89 -3.76
C PHE A 173 -14.49 3.47 -4.99
N GLU A 174 -14.32 4.79 -5.03
CA GLU A 174 -13.61 5.50 -6.09
C GLU A 174 -12.15 5.07 -6.23
N ASP A 175 -11.46 4.85 -5.10
CA ASP A 175 -10.05 4.44 -5.09
C ASP A 175 -9.90 2.99 -5.55
N ALA A 176 -10.85 2.13 -5.17
CA ALA A 176 -10.90 0.75 -5.67
C ALA A 176 -11.10 0.72 -7.20
N LEU A 177 -11.99 1.55 -7.75
CA LEU A 177 -12.21 1.66 -9.19
C LEU A 177 -10.97 2.17 -9.94
N ILE A 178 -10.34 3.24 -9.44
CA ILE A 178 -9.11 3.78 -10.02
C ILE A 178 -7.99 2.73 -9.98
N ARG A 179 -7.85 2.01 -8.87
CA ARG A 179 -6.84 0.96 -8.71
C ARG A 179 -7.09 -0.21 -9.66
N SER A 180 -8.34 -0.65 -9.84
CA SER A 180 -8.69 -1.67 -10.84
C SER A 180 -8.31 -1.24 -12.26
N ALA A 181 -8.63 -0.01 -12.64
CA ALA A 181 -8.27 0.53 -13.95
C ALA A 181 -6.75 0.57 -14.15
N GLN A 182 -6.02 1.07 -13.16
CA GLN A 182 -4.56 1.11 -13.20
C GLN A 182 -3.97 -0.31 -13.33
N LEU A 183 -4.36 -1.26 -12.47
CA LEU A 183 -3.84 -2.63 -12.52
C LEU A 183 -4.07 -3.28 -13.88
N SER A 184 -5.21 -3.02 -14.52
CA SER A 184 -5.50 -3.58 -15.85
C SER A 184 -4.55 -3.11 -16.94
N VAL A 185 -4.04 -1.88 -16.84
CA VAL A 185 -3.08 -1.31 -17.78
C VAL A 185 -1.66 -1.71 -17.36
N ASP A 186 -1.35 -1.57 -16.07
CA ASP A 186 -0.02 -1.78 -15.51
C ASP A 186 0.37 -3.26 -15.46
N LEU A 187 -0.60 -4.19 -15.48
CA LEU A 187 -0.38 -5.64 -15.61
C LEU A 187 -0.58 -6.16 -17.04
N SER A 188 -0.87 -5.28 -18.00
CA SER A 188 -0.94 -5.64 -19.42
C SER A 188 0.31 -5.17 -20.16
N ARG A 189 0.60 -5.86 -21.27
CA ARG A 189 1.59 -5.44 -22.26
C ARG A 189 1.04 -5.64 -23.66
N ARG A 190 0.82 -4.53 -24.37
CA ARG A 190 0.27 -4.54 -25.73
C ARG A 190 1.03 -5.53 -26.63
N GLY A 191 0.28 -6.47 -27.21
CA GLY A 191 0.79 -7.47 -28.14
C GLY A 191 1.62 -8.61 -27.53
N ILE A 192 1.77 -8.67 -26.20
CA ILE A 192 2.55 -9.72 -25.53
C ILE A 192 1.70 -10.47 -24.51
N PHE A 193 1.10 -9.75 -23.56
CA PHE A 193 0.28 -10.35 -22.51
C PHE A 193 -0.91 -9.46 -22.21
N ASP A 194 -2.10 -10.06 -22.27
CA ASP A 194 -3.35 -9.43 -21.89
C ASP A 194 -3.85 -10.02 -20.58
N VAL A 195 -4.00 -9.18 -19.55
CA VAL A 195 -4.53 -9.59 -18.24
C VAL A 195 -6.06 -9.75 -18.24
N GLY A 196 -6.74 -9.27 -19.29
CA GLY A 196 -8.17 -9.40 -19.47
C GLY A 196 -8.99 -8.14 -19.17
N VAL A 197 -10.31 -8.27 -19.29
CA VAL A 197 -11.28 -7.19 -18.98
C VAL A 197 -11.23 -6.89 -17.48
N PRO A 198 -11.08 -5.63 -17.05
CA PRO A 198 -11.01 -5.29 -15.63
C PRO A 198 -12.38 -5.39 -14.96
N VAL A 199 -12.40 -6.18 -13.89
CA VAL A 199 -13.54 -6.42 -13.02
C VAL A 199 -13.14 -6.08 -11.58
N LEU A 200 -13.98 -5.35 -10.86
CA LEU A 200 -13.81 -5.04 -9.45
C LEU A 200 -14.87 -5.77 -8.63
N PHE A 201 -14.46 -6.43 -7.54
CA PHE A 201 -15.36 -6.68 -6.43
C PHE A 201 -15.08 -5.68 -5.30
N SER A 202 -16.10 -4.91 -4.92
CA SER A 202 -15.98 -3.93 -3.83
C SER A 202 -16.93 -4.24 -2.67
N TRP A 203 -16.42 -4.09 -1.46
CA TRP A 203 -17.12 -4.40 -0.21
C TRP A 203 -17.02 -3.21 0.77
N PRO A 204 -17.96 -3.04 1.72
CA PRO A 204 -18.10 -1.84 2.56
C PRO A 204 -16.99 -1.70 3.64
N SER A 205 -15.83 -1.20 3.24
CA SER A 205 -14.62 -1.12 4.07
C SER A 205 -14.31 0.30 4.62
N ALA A 206 -15.30 1.13 4.97
CA ALA A 206 -15.02 2.53 5.32
C ALA A 206 -14.10 2.66 6.54
N GLY A 207 -12.90 3.20 6.34
CA GLY A 207 -12.74 4.65 6.18
C GLY A 207 -12.00 5.28 7.38
N ASN A 208 -12.04 4.60 8.53
CA ASN A 208 -11.38 5.04 9.75
C ASN A 208 -10.23 4.11 10.13
N VAL A 209 -9.18 4.70 10.70
CA VAL A 209 -7.93 4.02 11.09
C VAL A 209 -7.93 3.48 12.54
N SER A 210 -9.10 3.42 13.20
CA SER A 210 -9.18 2.90 14.57
C SER A 210 -9.16 1.37 14.59
N LEU A 211 -8.66 0.80 15.69
CA LEU A 211 -8.65 -0.66 15.91
C LEU A 211 -10.05 -1.27 16.02
N GLU A 212 -11.03 -0.50 16.53
CA GLU A 212 -12.45 -0.91 16.56
C GLU A 212 -13.04 -0.99 15.15
N ASP A 213 -12.73 0.00 14.30
CA ASP A 213 -13.15 0.00 12.90
C ASP A 213 -12.48 -1.12 12.10
N TYR A 214 -11.20 -1.42 12.39
CA TYR A 214 -10.50 -2.55 11.79
C TYR A 214 -11.15 -3.89 12.15
N ARG A 215 -11.50 -4.15 13.42
CA ARG A 215 -12.27 -5.35 13.82
C ARG A 215 -13.67 -5.39 13.19
N GLY A 216 -14.36 -4.24 13.17
CA GLY A 216 -15.68 -4.14 12.53
C GLY A 216 -15.62 -4.48 11.03
N ASP A 217 -14.56 -4.07 10.34
CA ASP A 217 -14.35 -4.41 8.93
C ASP A 217 -13.94 -5.86 8.71
N GLN A 218 -13.27 -6.52 9.66
CA GLN A 218 -13.04 -7.97 9.59
C GLN A 218 -14.36 -8.74 9.51
N ASP A 219 -15.34 -8.40 10.36
CA ASP A 219 -16.67 -9.02 10.32
C ASP A 219 -17.40 -8.70 9.01
N ARG A 220 -17.31 -7.45 8.53
CA ARG A 220 -17.90 -7.05 7.24
C ARG A 220 -17.25 -7.75 6.06
N SER A 221 -15.94 -8.00 6.10
CA SER A 221 -15.21 -8.70 5.04
C SER A 221 -15.73 -10.14 4.90
N LEU A 222 -15.89 -10.86 6.01
CA LEU A 222 -16.44 -12.22 6.00
C LEU A 222 -17.91 -12.22 5.57
N ALA A 223 -18.70 -11.22 5.97
CA ALA A 223 -20.08 -11.04 5.52
C ALA A 223 -20.18 -10.72 4.01
N ALA A 224 -19.11 -10.22 3.39
CA ALA A 224 -19.07 -9.92 1.96
C ALA A 224 -18.74 -11.14 1.08
N ALA A 225 -18.15 -12.21 1.66
CA ALA A 225 -17.72 -13.39 0.92
C ALA A 225 -18.85 -14.07 0.11
N PRO A 226 -20.08 -14.23 0.63
CA PRO A 226 -21.18 -14.81 -0.15
C PRO A 226 -21.58 -13.95 -1.37
N TYR A 227 -21.35 -12.64 -1.34
CA TYR A 227 -21.61 -11.77 -2.49
C TYR A 227 -20.49 -11.88 -3.54
N LEU A 228 -19.25 -12.12 -3.12
CA LEU A 228 -18.16 -12.41 -4.05
C LEU A 228 -18.37 -13.78 -4.72
N GLU A 229 -18.79 -14.80 -3.96
CA GLU A 229 -19.15 -16.11 -4.52
C GLU A 229 -20.25 -15.98 -5.58
N GLN A 230 -21.36 -15.31 -5.26
CA GLN A 230 -22.43 -15.02 -6.24
C GLN A 230 -21.92 -14.25 -7.46
N PHE A 231 -20.97 -13.35 -7.27
CA PHE A 231 -20.40 -12.59 -8.38
C PHE A 231 -19.50 -13.46 -9.27
N LEU A 232 -18.72 -14.36 -8.67
CA LEU A 232 -17.94 -15.37 -9.39
C LEU A 232 -18.85 -16.29 -10.22
N ASP A 233 -19.97 -16.75 -9.66
CA ASP A 233 -20.96 -17.53 -10.41
C ASP A 233 -21.44 -16.74 -11.66
N VAL A 234 -21.88 -15.49 -11.46
CA VAL A 234 -22.39 -14.65 -12.57
C VAL A 234 -21.36 -14.45 -13.68
N ILE A 235 -20.08 -14.20 -13.35
CA ILE A 235 -19.05 -13.98 -14.38
C ILE A 235 -18.61 -15.30 -15.04
N THR A 236 -18.58 -16.42 -14.32
CA THR A 236 -18.07 -17.69 -14.84
C THR A 236 -19.12 -18.49 -15.63
N GLU A 237 -20.41 -18.28 -15.38
CA GLU A 237 -21.48 -18.97 -16.11
C GLU A 237 -21.79 -18.36 -17.49
N HIS A 238 -21.56 -17.07 -17.69
CA HIS A 238 -22.21 -16.33 -18.77
C HIS A 238 -21.34 -15.89 -19.94
N ALA A 239 -20.03 -15.80 -19.78
CA ALA A 239 -19.15 -15.31 -20.82
C ALA A 239 -18.24 -16.42 -21.36
N GLU A 240 -17.76 -16.27 -22.60
CA GLU A 240 -16.72 -17.11 -23.22
C GLU A 240 -15.35 -16.91 -22.53
N ILE A 241 -15.35 -16.84 -21.20
CA ILE A 241 -14.16 -16.71 -20.37
C ILE A 241 -13.56 -18.10 -20.21
N THR A 242 -12.28 -18.19 -20.55
CA THR A 242 -11.45 -19.38 -20.34
C THR A 242 -10.41 -19.13 -19.26
N ARG A 243 -10.17 -17.86 -18.87
CA ARG A 243 -9.21 -17.49 -17.81
C ARG A 243 -9.73 -16.39 -16.90
N ILE A 244 -9.57 -16.59 -15.61
CA ILE A 244 -9.78 -15.58 -14.58
C ILE A 244 -8.46 -15.30 -13.84
N ASN A 245 -7.95 -14.09 -14.03
CA ASN A 245 -6.84 -13.55 -13.25
C ASN A 245 -7.43 -12.83 -12.02
N ILE A 246 -7.05 -13.21 -10.82
CA ILE A 246 -7.54 -12.60 -9.57
C ILE A 246 -6.37 -11.96 -8.85
N VAL A 247 -6.51 -10.69 -8.47
CA VAL A 247 -5.57 -9.99 -7.58
C VAL A 247 -6.33 -9.56 -6.34
N ALA A 248 -5.94 -10.08 -5.17
CA ALA A 248 -6.52 -9.70 -3.89
C ALA A 248 -5.49 -9.07 -2.96
N HIS A 249 -5.87 -7.97 -2.31
CA HIS A 249 -4.98 -7.21 -1.44
C HIS A 249 -5.47 -7.22 0.01
N SER A 250 -4.54 -7.40 0.96
CA SER A 250 -4.82 -7.21 2.38
C SER A 250 -6.04 -8.00 2.86
N MET A 251 -6.98 -7.35 3.54
CA MET A 251 -8.23 -7.93 4.03
C MET A 251 -9.15 -8.47 2.93
N GLY A 252 -8.99 -8.01 1.67
CA GLY A 252 -9.69 -8.56 0.52
C GLY A 252 -9.40 -10.04 0.29
N ASN A 253 -8.21 -10.51 0.71
CA ASN A 253 -7.86 -11.93 0.67
C ASN A 253 -8.76 -12.78 1.58
N ARG A 254 -9.26 -12.27 2.71
CA ARG A 254 -10.19 -13.01 3.58
C ARG A 254 -11.50 -13.30 2.86
N ILE A 255 -11.98 -12.30 2.11
CA ILE A 255 -13.20 -12.39 1.30
C ILE A 255 -12.99 -13.41 0.20
N LEU A 256 -11.89 -13.28 -0.54
CA LEU A 256 -11.55 -14.17 -1.64
C LEU A 256 -11.38 -15.61 -1.17
N THR A 257 -10.57 -15.86 -0.14
CA THR A 257 -10.33 -17.23 0.33
C THR A 257 -11.62 -17.87 0.83
N LYS A 258 -12.50 -17.11 1.47
CA LYS A 258 -13.78 -17.63 1.95
C LYS A 258 -14.76 -17.91 0.81
N ALA A 259 -14.83 -17.01 -0.18
CA ALA A 259 -15.67 -17.19 -1.35
C ALA A 259 -15.20 -18.38 -2.20
N LEU A 260 -13.89 -18.51 -2.42
CA LEU A 260 -13.31 -19.62 -3.17
C LEU A 260 -13.45 -20.96 -2.45
N GLU A 261 -13.39 -21.00 -1.12
CA GLU A 261 -13.68 -22.22 -0.35
C GLU A 261 -15.09 -22.75 -0.67
N SER A 262 -16.11 -21.90 -0.57
CA SER A 262 -17.49 -22.27 -0.93
C SER A 262 -17.63 -22.61 -2.41
N TYR A 263 -17.07 -21.77 -3.29
CA TYR A 263 -17.16 -21.94 -4.73
C TYR A 263 -16.52 -23.26 -5.19
N ALA A 264 -15.29 -23.55 -4.74
CA ALA A 264 -14.54 -24.74 -5.10
C ALA A 264 -15.12 -26.04 -4.54
N ALA A 265 -15.82 -25.99 -3.40
CA ALA A 265 -16.48 -27.16 -2.82
C ALA A 265 -17.55 -27.75 -3.76
N ASP A 266 -18.25 -26.89 -4.50
CA ASP A 266 -19.35 -27.29 -5.36
C ASP A 266 -19.07 -27.07 -6.86
N TYR A 267 -17.88 -26.56 -7.21
CA TYR A 267 -17.50 -26.18 -8.58
C TYR A 267 -17.61 -27.35 -9.58
N LEU A 268 -17.03 -28.51 -9.24
CA LEU A 268 -17.04 -29.69 -10.11
C LEU A 268 -18.45 -30.27 -10.30
N GLU A 269 -19.33 -30.14 -9.30
CA GLU A 269 -20.71 -30.64 -9.35
C GLU A 269 -21.65 -29.69 -10.10
N ARG A 270 -21.45 -28.37 -9.96
CA ARG A 270 -22.32 -27.34 -10.55
C ARG A 270 -21.96 -26.95 -11.98
N HIS A 271 -20.66 -26.82 -12.30
CA HIS A 271 -20.24 -26.11 -13.50
C HIS A 271 -19.76 -27.04 -14.63
N GLY A 272 -19.23 -28.23 -14.33
CA GLY A 272 -18.83 -29.22 -15.34
C GLY A 272 -17.81 -28.73 -16.39
N ARG A 273 -17.20 -27.56 -16.19
CA ARG A 273 -16.21 -26.87 -17.03
C ARG A 273 -14.84 -27.14 -16.42
N GLU A 274 -14.03 -28.01 -17.04
CA GLU A 274 -12.63 -28.23 -16.65
C GLU A 274 -11.66 -27.26 -17.35
N ASP A 275 -12.17 -26.39 -18.22
CA ASP A 275 -11.42 -25.50 -19.10
C ASP A 275 -11.18 -24.10 -18.54
N LEU A 276 -11.80 -23.74 -17.41
CA LEU A 276 -11.59 -22.43 -16.79
C LEU A 276 -10.29 -22.41 -15.97
N GLU A 277 -9.36 -21.58 -16.39
CA GLU A 277 -8.07 -21.38 -15.75
C GLU A 277 -8.14 -20.29 -14.67
N PHE A 278 -7.77 -20.61 -13.43
CA PHE A 278 -7.66 -19.66 -12.33
C PHE A 278 -6.19 -19.29 -12.10
N ARG A 279 -5.87 -17.99 -12.16
CA ARG A 279 -4.55 -17.45 -11.79
C ARG A 279 -4.74 -16.43 -10.68
N ILE A 280 -4.25 -16.72 -9.48
CA ILE A 280 -4.57 -15.97 -8.26
C ILE A 280 -3.30 -15.37 -7.68
N ILE A 281 -3.30 -14.06 -7.49
CA ILE A 281 -2.25 -13.30 -6.85
C ILE A 281 -2.76 -12.81 -5.49
N LEU A 282 -2.22 -13.37 -4.41
CA LEU A 282 -2.51 -12.95 -3.05
C LEU A 282 -1.40 -12.00 -2.60
N VAL A 283 -1.70 -10.70 -2.43
CA VAL A 283 -0.68 -9.73 -2.02
C VAL A 283 -0.98 -9.16 -0.65
N ALA A 284 0.06 -9.13 0.18
CA ALA A 284 -0.02 -8.64 1.54
C ALA A 284 -1.22 -9.27 2.28
N ALA A 285 -1.41 -10.58 2.12
CA ALA A 285 -2.67 -11.23 2.50
C ALA A 285 -2.89 -11.24 4.02
N ASP A 286 -3.97 -10.58 4.46
CA ASP A 286 -4.44 -10.59 5.84
C ASP A 286 -5.30 -11.83 6.13
N VAL A 287 -4.70 -13.00 5.90
CA VAL A 287 -5.32 -14.31 6.16
C VAL A 287 -4.42 -15.06 7.14
N ASP A 288 -5.02 -15.74 8.11
CA ASP A 288 -4.29 -16.62 9.03
C ASP A 288 -3.67 -17.79 8.25
N ARG A 289 -2.38 -18.05 8.45
CA ARG A 289 -1.64 -19.11 7.73
C ARG A 289 -2.23 -20.50 7.96
N ASP A 290 -2.65 -20.82 9.18
CA ASP A 290 -3.19 -22.14 9.54
C ASP A 290 -4.58 -22.33 8.94
N ILE A 291 -5.38 -21.25 8.92
CA ILE A 291 -6.69 -21.27 8.26
C ILE A 291 -6.53 -21.46 6.76
N PHE A 292 -5.57 -20.75 6.14
CA PHE A 292 -5.30 -20.90 4.71
C PHE A 292 -4.80 -22.30 4.37
N GLU A 293 -3.86 -22.87 5.15
CA GLU A 293 -3.41 -24.25 4.98
C GLU A 293 -4.59 -25.24 5.04
N ALA A 294 -5.50 -25.06 6.01
CA ALA A 294 -6.67 -25.92 6.11
C ALA A 294 -7.64 -25.81 4.92
N THR A 295 -7.72 -24.65 4.26
CA THR A 295 -8.62 -24.43 3.10
C THR A 295 -7.97 -24.73 1.74
N THR A 296 -6.64 -24.73 1.65
CA THR A 296 -5.93 -24.99 0.38
C THR A 296 -6.31 -26.32 -0.28
N GLY A 297 -6.56 -27.39 0.49
CA GLY A 297 -7.03 -28.67 -0.06
C GLY A 297 -8.36 -28.58 -0.80
N ILE A 298 -9.20 -27.58 -0.49
CA ILE A 298 -10.44 -27.30 -1.22
C ILE A 298 -10.14 -26.49 -2.49
N LEU A 299 -9.19 -25.54 -2.41
CA LEU A 299 -8.77 -24.72 -3.56
C LEU A 299 -8.06 -25.55 -4.64
N ASP A 300 -7.41 -26.66 -4.27
CA ASP A 300 -6.79 -27.59 -5.22
C ASP A 300 -7.82 -28.15 -6.23
N ASN A 301 -9.11 -28.18 -5.89
CA ASN A 301 -10.18 -28.60 -6.82
C ASN A 301 -10.31 -27.66 -8.03
N LEU A 302 -9.89 -26.40 -7.89
CA LEU A 302 -9.86 -25.43 -8.98
C LEU A 302 -8.60 -25.56 -9.84
N LYS A 303 -7.57 -26.30 -9.39
CA LYS A 303 -6.21 -26.32 -9.98
C LYS A 303 -5.68 -24.91 -10.25
N ALA A 304 -5.96 -23.99 -9.33
CA ALA A 304 -5.61 -22.58 -9.49
C ALA A 304 -4.11 -22.37 -9.35
N ASN A 305 -3.49 -21.63 -10.26
CA ASN A 305 -2.12 -21.14 -10.12
C ASN A 305 -2.08 -19.99 -9.10
N VAL A 306 -1.62 -20.25 -7.88
CA VAL A 306 -1.59 -19.29 -6.77
C VAL A 306 -0.17 -18.77 -6.54
N THR A 307 0.01 -17.45 -6.65
CA THR A 307 1.23 -16.75 -6.23
C THR A 307 0.96 -15.87 -5.02
N ILE A 308 1.73 -16.05 -3.96
CA ILE A 308 1.61 -15.36 -2.68
C ILE A 308 2.77 -14.38 -2.55
N TYR A 309 2.47 -13.08 -2.56
CA TYR A 309 3.46 -12.04 -2.26
C TYR A 309 3.45 -11.71 -0.77
N THR A 310 4.61 -11.88 -0.15
CA THR A 310 4.82 -11.69 1.29
C THR A 310 5.90 -10.65 1.56
N SER A 311 5.85 -9.92 2.67
CA SER A 311 6.86 -8.92 3.01
C SER A 311 6.93 -8.64 4.51
N ASP A 312 8.12 -8.69 5.10
CA ASP A 312 8.39 -8.20 6.46
C ASP A 312 8.50 -6.66 6.53
N ALA A 313 8.53 -5.99 5.39
CA ALA A 313 8.48 -4.53 5.33
C ALA A 313 7.03 -4.00 5.34
N ASP A 314 6.03 -4.89 5.30
CA ASP A 314 4.62 -4.52 5.30
C ASP A 314 4.12 -4.21 6.70
N ARG A 315 4.03 -2.91 7.01
CA ARG A 315 3.67 -2.44 8.35
C ARG A 315 2.19 -2.66 8.68
N ALA A 316 1.31 -2.76 7.67
CA ALA A 316 -0.11 -2.97 7.91
C ALA A 316 -0.45 -4.43 8.25
N LEU A 317 0.38 -5.38 7.82
CA LEU A 317 0.25 -6.77 8.24
C LEU A 317 0.72 -7.02 9.67
N HIS A 318 1.80 -6.38 10.11
CA HIS A 318 2.22 -6.45 11.52
C HIS A 318 1.10 -5.95 12.46
N VAL A 319 0.37 -4.93 12.05
CA VAL A 319 -0.84 -4.46 12.75
C VAL A 319 -1.90 -5.55 12.85
N SER A 320 -2.17 -6.27 11.77
CA SER A 320 -3.10 -7.40 11.80
C SER A 320 -2.61 -8.50 12.75
N GLU A 321 -1.31 -8.82 12.76
CA GLU A 321 -0.72 -9.81 13.67
C GLU A 321 -0.94 -9.42 15.14
N ILE A 322 -0.84 -8.13 15.49
CA ILE A 322 -1.11 -7.64 16.85
C ILE A 322 -2.58 -7.85 17.23
N VAL A 323 -3.50 -7.48 16.34
CA VAL A 323 -4.95 -7.57 16.61
C VAL A 323 -5.40 -9.02 16.73
N ASN A 324 -4.85 -9.90 15.91
CA ASN A 324 -5.30 -11.28 15.78
C ASN A 324 -4.40 -12.30 16.51
N SER A 325 -3.23 -11.89 17.00
CA SER A 325 -2.24 -12.71 17.71
C SER A 325 -1.81 -14.00 16.97
N LYS A 326 -1.78 -13.97 15.62
CA LYS A 326 -1.26 -15.08 14.81
C LYS A 326 -0.63 -14.58 13.52
N LEU A 327 0.28 -15.38 12.96
CA LEU A 327 0.99 -15.08 11.72
C LEU A 327 0.04 -14.90 10.52
N ARG A 328 0.30 -13.87 9.72
CA ARG A 328 -0.44 -13.63 8.47
C ARG A 328 0.24 -14.27 7.27
N LEU A 329 -0.56 -14.60 6.26
CA LEU A 329 -0.13 -15.18 5.00
C LEU A 329 0.82 -14.25 4.23
N GLY A 330 0.59 -12.93 4.30
CA GLY A 330 1.43 -11.92 3.67
C GLY A 330 2.70 -11.53 4.43
N ASP A 331 2.96 -12.07 5.62
CA ASP A 331 4.17 -11.82 6.41
C ASP A 331 5.23 -12.90 6.07
N THR A 332 6.53 -12.65 6.19
CA THR A 332 7.55 -13.71 6.02
C THR A 332 8.03 -14.30 7.34
N ASN A 333 7.73 -13.73 8.49
CA ASN A 333 8.18 -14.20 9.80
C ASN A 333 9.71 -14.34 9.88
N GLY A 334 10.46 -13.41 9.28
CA GLY A 334 11.92 -13.47 9.27
C GLY A 334 12.47 -14.59 8.41
N ASP A 335 12.26 -14.51 7.09
CA ASP A 335 12.68 -15.52 6.09
C ASP A 335 11.98 -16.88 6.22
N LYS A 336 10.87 -16.95 6.97
CA LYS A 336 10.04 -18.14 7.22
C LYS A 336 8.62 -17.98 6.66
N PRO A 337 8.45 -17.61 5.37
CA PRO A 337 7.13 -17.34 4.83
C PRO A 337 6.31 -18.64 4.76
N PHE A 338 5.00 -18.50 4.54
CA PHE A 338 4.18 -19.67 4.22
C PHE A 338 4.65 -20.27 2.88
N ILE A 339 4.91 -21.58 2.85
CA ILE A 339 5.32 -22.30 1.64
C ILE A 339 4.50 -23.58 1.57
N ARG A 340 3.82 -23.77 0.44
CA ARG A 340 3.13 -25.02 0.10
C ARG A 340 3.93 -25.76 -0.97
N PRO A 341 4.39 -27.01 -0.72
CA PRO A 341 5.17 -27.78 -1.68
C PRO A 341 4.27 -28.41 -2.76
N ASP A 342 3.59 -27.57 -3.54
CA ASP A 342 2.70 -27.94 -4.62
C ASP A 342 3.05 -27.12 -5.89
N PRO A 343 3.09 -27.71 -7.10
CA PRO A 343 3.49 -27.00 -8.31
C PRO A 343 2.58 -25.83 -8.71
N PHE A 344 1.33 -25.80 -8.23
CA PHE A 344 0.40 -24.70 -8.46
C PHE A 344 0.58 -23.55 -7.45
N TYR A 345 1.45 -23.71 -6.46
CA TYR A 345 1.69 -22.71 -5.43
C TYR A 345 3.10 -22.14 -5.50
N GLN A 346 3.16 -20.82 -5.33
CA GLN A 346 4.42 -20.11 -5.30
C GLN A 346 4.40 -19.00 -4.26
N THR A 347 5.48 -18.90 -3.50
CA THR A 347 5.69 -17.81 -2.54
C THR A 347 6.82 -16.90 -3.02
N VAL A 348 6.52 -15.61 -3.14
CA VAL A 348 7.45 -14.54 -3.52
C VAL A 348 7.57 -13.52 -2.40
N ASP A 349 8.78 -13.39 -1.87
CA ASP A 349 9.12 -12.44 -0.83
C ASP A 349 9.55 -11.10 -1.44
N ALA A 350 8.77 -10.07 -1.17
CA ALA A 350 8.93 -8.69 -1.59
C ALA A 350 9.71 -7.82 -0.59
N THR A 351 10.14 -8.35 0.57
CA THR A 351 10.76 -7.60 1.68
C THR A 351 11.89 -6.67 1.21
N GLY A 352 12.74 -7.15 0.31
CA GLY A 352 13.91 -6.41 -0.18
C GLY A 352 13.60 -5.19 -1.05
N ILE A 353 12.36 -5.04 -1.52
CA ILE A 353 11.95 -3.95 -2.43
C ILE A 353 10.64 -3.27 -2.03
N ALA A 354 9.91 -3.82 -1.06
CA ALA A 354 8.72 -3.21 -0.48
C ALA A 354 9.05 -1.99 0.43
N THR A 355 10.32 -1.57 0.47
CA THR A 355 10.77 -0.36 1.16
C THR A 355 10.47 0.90 0.33
N GLU A 356 9.38 1.55 0.74
CA GLU A 356 9.02 2.98 0.62
C GLU A 356 9.44 3.76 -0.64
N LEU A 357 8.47 3.99 -1.53
CA LEU A 357 8.19 5.34 -2.04
C LEU A 357 6.70 5.60 -1.72
N PHE A 358 6.42 6.50 -0.77
CA PHE A 358 5.08 7.07 -0.46
C PHE A 358 4.02 6.24 0.31
N GLY A 359 4.39 5.22 1.10
CA GLY A 359 3.41 4.55 1.99
C GLY A 359 4.03 3.54 2.96
N LEU A 360 3.21 2.93 3.83
CA LEU A 360 3.55 1.94 4.88
C LEU A 360 4.21 0.62 4.41
N GLY A 361 4.68 0.54 3.16
CA GLY A 361 5.17 -0.71 2.57
C GLY A 361 4.05 -1.74 2.30
N HIS A 362 2.79 -1.29 2.18
CA HIS A 362 1.60 -2.15 2.02
C HIS A 362 0.97 -2.10 0.61
N ASN A 363 1.30 -1.07 -0.18
CA ASN A 363 0.80 -0.87 -1.55
C ASN A 363 1.84 -1.24 -2.63
N TYR A 364 2.89 -1.98 -2.27
CA TYR A 364 3.97 -2.35 -3.21
C TYR A 364 3.46 -3.14 -4.43
N TYR A 365 2.32 -3.79 -4.34
CA TYR A 365 1.69 -4.50 -5.46
C TYR A 365 1.26 -3.59 -6.61
N SER A 366 1.10 -2.29 -6.36
CA SER A 366 0.52 -1.35 -7.31
C SER A 366 1.36 -0.10 -7.52
N ASP A 367 2.26 0.24 -6.59
CA ASP A 367 3.11 1.43 -6.70
C ASP A 367 4.59 1.07 -6.94
N ASN A 368 4.97 -0.22 -6.88
CA ASN A 368 6.34 -0.66 -7.16
C ASN A 368 6.45 -1.33 -8.55
N PRO A 369 7.17 -0.72 -9.51
CA PRO A 369 7.27 -1.25 -10.88
C PRO A 369 7.98 -2.61 -10.97
N PHE A 370 8.86 -2.96 -10.03
CA PHE A 370 9.50 -4.29 -10.00
C PHE A 370 8.51 -5.38 -9.59
N ILE A 371 7.67 -5.10 -8.59
CA ILE A 371 6.62 -6.04 -8.18
C ILE A 371 5.59 -6.18 -9.29
N LEU A 372 5.13 -5.08 -9.88
CA LEU A 372 4.21 -5.11 -11.03
C LEU A 372 4.78 -5.96 -12.17
N GLY A 373 6.06 -5.78 -12.51
CA GLY A 373 6.72 -6.59 -13.54
C GLY A 373 6.75 -8.09 -13.22
N ASP A 374 7.04 -8.45 -11.95
CA ASP A 374 7.02 -9.85 -11.52
C ASP A 374 5.59 -10.43 -11.51
N ILE A 375 4.59 -9.67 -11.07
CA ILE A 375 3.17 -10.07 -11.12
C ILE A 375 2.76 -10.37 -12.56
N VAL A 376 3.17 -9.57 -13.55
CA VAL A 376 2.88 -9.89 -14.95
C VAL A 376 3.52 -11.21 -15.37
N CYS A 377 4.79 -11.44 -15.01
CA CYS A 377 5.45 -12.71 -15.32
C CYS A 377 4.80 -13.90 -14.57
N ALA A 378 4.32 -13.71 -13.35
CA ALA A 378 3.56 -14.72 -12.59
C ALA A 378 2.22 -15.04 -13.26
N LEU A 379 1.45 -14.02 -13.63
CA LEU A 379 0.20 -14.17 -14.36
C LEU A 379 0.39 -14.74 -15.77
N ALA A 380 1.57 -14.59 -16.37
CA ALA A 380 1.93 -15.22 -17.63
C ALA A 380 2.51 -16.64 -17.46
N GLU A 381 2.57 -17.17 -16.24
CA GLU A 381 3.15 -18.48 -15.88
C GLU A 381 4.60 -18.65 -16.32
N ALA A 382 5.36 -17.55 -16.35
CA ALA A 382 6.78 -17.61 -16.59
C ALA A 382 7.46 -18.37 -15.44
N ASN A 383 8.36 -19.29 -15.79
CA ASN A 383 9.11 -20.04 -14.80
C ASN A 383 9.84 -19.08 -13.84
N PRO A 384 9.69 -19.22 -12.51
CA PRO A 384 10.35 -18.38 -11.51
C PRO A 384 11.85 -18.19 -11.72
N GLU A 385 12.58 -19.23 -12.15
CA GLU A 385 14.03 -19.17 -12.40
C GLU A 385 14.40 -18.23 -13.56
N LEU A 386 13.45 -17.93 -14.44
CA LEU A 386 13.64 -17.02 -15.56
C LEU A 386 13.26 -15.57 -15.23
N ARG A 387 12.66 -15.33 -14.05
CA ARG A 387 12.27 -14.01 -13.56
C ARG A 387 13.40 -13.37 -12.74
N ALA A 388 13.20 -12.13 -12.28
CA ALA A 388 14.19 -11.39 -11.48
C ALA A 388 14.15 -11.80 -9.99
N LEU A 389 14.22 -13.11 -9.75
CA LEU A 389 14.02 -13.70 -8.44
C LEU A 389 15.25 -14.47 -8.00
N GLU A 390 15.60 -14.32 -6.73
CA GLU A 390 16.58 -15.12 -6.04
C GLU A 390 15.89 -16.29 -5.35
N ARG A 391 16.44 -17.49 -5.49
CA ARG A 391 15.96 -18.64 -4.72
C ARG A 391 16.44 -18.55 -3.29
N ARG A 392 15.52 -18.73 -2.35
CA ARG A 392 15.77 -18.74 -0.91
C ARG A 392 15.26 -20.05 -0.30
N ARG A 393 15.67 -20.31 0.93
CA ARG A 393 15.20 -21.46 1.71
C ARG A 393 14.62 -20.98 3.03
N TYR A 394 13.55 -21.64 3.44
CA TYR A 394 12.84 -21.36 4.70
C TYR A 394 13.82 -21.28 5.88
N GLY A 395 13.82 -20.14 6.59
CA GLY A 395 14.69 -19.89 7.74
C GLY A 395 16.18 -19.98 7.42
N ASN A 396 16.58 -19.84 6.15
CA ASN A 396 17.94 -20.09 5.67
C ASN A 396 18.51 -21.48 6.02
N VAL A 397 17.61 -22.46 6.25
CA VAL A 397 18.00 -23.85 6.54
C VAL A 397 18.44 -24.55 5.25
N PRO A 398 19.60 -25.25 5.20
CA PRO A 398 20.10 -25.87 3.98
C PRO A 398 19.14 -26.84 3.28
N ASP A 399 18.33 -27.58 4.05
CA ASP A 399 17.32 -28.51 3.55
C ASP A 399 15.89 -27.95 3.69
N GLY A 400 15.75 -26.66 3.97
CA GLY A 400 14.45 -25.98 4.08
C GLY A 400 13.72 -25.91 2.74
N LEU A 401 12.40 -25.81 2.80
CA LEU A 401 11.54 -25.60 1.63
C LEU A 401 11.99 -24.35 0.86
N GLU A 402 11.95 -24.44 -0.47
CA GLU A 402 12.39 -23.37 -1.35
C GLU A 402 11.26 -22.35 -1.55
N TYR A 403 11.65 -21.08 -1.61
CA TYR A 403 10.79 -19.97 -2.02
C TYR A 403 11.62 -18.96 -2.83
N PHE A 404 10.98 -17.90 -3.31
CA PHE A 404 11.63 -16.88 -4.11
C PHE A 404 11.62 -15.53 -3.41
N ARG A 405 12.67 -14.74 -3.58
CA ARG A 405 12.73 -13.35 -3.13
C ARG A 405 12.99 -12.45 -4.31
N VAL A 406 12.31 -11.31 -4.38
CA VAL A 406 12.59 -10.32 -5.42
C VAL A 406 13.96 -9.72 -5.19
N ASN A 407 14.81 -9.76 -6.22
CA ASN A 407 16.17 -9.25 -6.14
C ASN A 407 16.49 -8.41 -7.38
N THR A 408 16.62 -7.10 -7.19
CA THR A 408 16.95 -6.15 -8.26
C THR A 408 18.38 -6.31 -8.78
N ALA A 409 19.28 -7.05 -8.13
CA ALA A 409 20.58 -7.37 -8.72
C ALA A 409 20.50 -8.50 -9.75
N VAL A 410 19.49 -9.38 -9.65
CA VAL A 410 19.32 -10.52 -10.56
C VAL A 410 18.82 -10.04 -11.92
N ARG A 411 19.51 -10.45 -13.00
CA ARG A 411 19.03 -10.23 -14.36
C ARG A 411 18.16 -11.44 -14.75
N PRO A 412 16.88 -11.22 -15.12
CA PRO A 412 16.03 -12.31 -15.60
C PRO A 412 16.61 -12.93 -16.88
N ALA A 413 16.58 -14.25 -16.95
CA ALA A 413 17.12 -15.01 -18.08
C ALA A 413 16.18 -15.01 -19.31
N ASN A 414 14.88 -14.78 -19.11
CA ASN A 414 13.92 -14.60 -20.21
C ASN A 414 13.91 -13.14 -20.69
N ALA A 415 14.11 -12.93 -22.00
CA ALA A 415 14.04 -11.61 -22.63
C ALA A 415 12.70 -10.91 -22.37
N ASP A 416 11.59 -11.63 -22.36
CA ASP A 416 10.27 -11.04 -22.16
C ASP A 416 10.08 -10.56 -20.70
N CYS A 417 10.67 -11.26 -19.73
CA CYS A 417 10.76 -10.79 -18.34
C CYS A 417 11.92 -9.80 -18.11
N SER A 418 12.93 -9.74 -18.99
CA SER A 418 14.07 -8.79 -18.92
C SER A 418 13.79 -7.43 -19.55
N LEU A 419 12.91 -7.39 -20.54
CA LEU A 419 12.42 -6.16 -21.16
C LEU A 419 11.72 -5.23 -20.15
N TYR A 420 11.16 -5.78 -19.06
CA TYR A 420 10.62 -4.98 -17.96
C TYR A 420 11.70 -4.11 -17.29
N ARG A 421 12.99 -4.48 -17.32
CA ARG A 421 14.08 -3.63 -16.80
C ARG A 421 14.56 -2.57 -17.78
N ASN A 422 14.43 -2.79 -19.09
CA ASN A 422 14.81 -1.78 -20.09
C ASN A 422 13.83 -0.59 -20.12
N ALA A 423 12.58 -0.81 -19.72
CA ALA A 423 11.58 0.24 -19.52
C ALA A 423 11.82 1.06 -18.23
N PHE A 424 12.63 0.56 -17.28
CA PHE A 424 12.96 1.23 -16.02
C PHE A 424 14.49 1.22 -15.81
N PRO A 425 15.24 2.12 -16.46
CA PRO A 425 16.69 2.13 -16.37
C PRO A 425 17.13 2.34 -14.91
N ILE A 426 17.87 1.36 -14.38
CA ILE A 426 18.55 1.46 -13.10
C ILE A 426 19.58 2.60 -13.23
N ALA A 427 19.44 3.66 -12.46
CA ALA A 427 20.54 4.61 -12.30
C ALA A 427 21.75 3.87 -11.72
N ASP A 428 22.84 3.91 -12.48
CA ASP A 428 24.14 3.23 -12.31
C ASP A 428 24.47 2.71 -10.89
N VAL A 429 24.22 1.43 -10.62
CA VAL A 429 24.82 0.71 -9.49
C VAL A 429 26.21 0.25 -9.92
N ARG A 430 27.15 1.20 -9.99
CA ARG A 430 28.57 0.90 -10.28
C ARG A 430 29.51 0.98 -9.08
N ASP A 431 29.02 1.27 -7.88
CA ASP A 431 29.90 1.42 -6.70
C ASP A 431 29.74 0.38 -5.58
N ALA A 432 29.00 -0.71 -5.79
CA ALA A 432 29.02 -1.85 -4.86
C ALA A 432 29.72 -3.05 -5.50
N GLY A 433 31.02 -3.17 -5.27
CA GLY A 433 31.90 -4.16 -5.87
C GLY A 433 31.40 -5.60 -5.73
N VAL A 434 31.12 -6.21 -6.88
CA VAL A 434 31.06 -7.67 -7.04
C VAL A 434 32.01 -8.00 -8.19
N GLY A 435 33.03 -8.82 -7.89
CA GLY A 435 34.07 -9.18 -8.85
C GLY A 435 33.50 -9.95 -10.06
N PRO A 436 34.07 -9.77 -11.27
CA PRO A 436 33.48 -10.33 -12.48
C PRO A 436 33.76 -11.83 -12.62
N VAL A 437 32.70 -12.58 -12.91
CA VAL A 437 32.78 -13.93 -13.50
C VAL A 437 32.99 -13.77 -15.00
N GLU A 438 34.04 -14.39 -15.54
CA GLU A 438 34.45 -14.30 -16.95
C GLU A 438 33.44 -14.97 -17.92
N PRO A 439 33.10 -14.32 -19.05
CA PRO A 439 32.55 -14.99 -20.22
C PRO A 439 33.61 -15.21 -21.31
N SER A 440 33.61 -16.42 -21.87
CA SER A 440 34.49 -16.89 -22.94
C SER A 440 34.14 -16.29 -24.31
N ALA A 441 35.19 -15.82 -25.00
CA ALA A 441 35.42 -15.71 -26.45
C ALA A 441 34.55 -14.78 -27.33
N ALA A 442 35.15 -13.64 -27.69
CA ALA A 442 34.91 -12.81 -28.88
C ALA A 442 35.62 -13.44 -30.13
N PRO A 443 35.64 -12.86 -31.38
CA PRO A 443 35.45 -11.45 -31.75
C PRO A 443 34.83 -11.12 -33.14
N ARG A 444 34.44 -9.84 -33.35
CA ARG A 444 35.05 -8.95 -34.38
C ARG A 444 34.55 -7.49 -34.33
N ARG A 445 35.56 -6.60 -34.30
CA ARG A 445 35.71 -5.12 -34.47
C ARG A 445 35.13 -4.58 -35.80
N LEU A 446 34.89 -3.28 -36.11
CA LEU A 446 35.22 -1.87 -35.68
C LEU A 446 34.35 -0.93 -36.62
N PRO A 447 34.42 0.43 -36.68
CA PRO A 447 35.04 1.47 -35.83
C PRO A 447 34.18 2.75 -35.50
N ASP A 448 34.59 3.42 -34.42
CA ASP A 448 34.87 4.86 -34.12
C ASP A 448 34.10 6.05 -34.76
N ALA A 449 33.73 6.99 -33.88
CA ALA A 449 33.95 8.47 -33.93
C ALA A 449 32.84 9.20 -33.12
N VAL A 450 32.99 10.31 -32.38
CA VAL A 450 34.09 11.22 -32.04
C VAL A 450 33.66 12.04 -30.80
N GLU A 451 34.66 12.45 -30.05
CA GLU A 451 34.80 13.33 -28.88
C GLU A 451 34.30 14.79 -29.06
N SER A 452 33.84 15.45 -27.98
CA SER A 452 34.38 16.73 -27.47
C SER A 452 33.46 17.51 -26.51
N ALA A 453 34.09 18.07 -25.48
CA ALA A 453 33.75 19.26 -24.70
C ALA A 453 35.06 20.09 -24.58
N PRO A 454 35.19 21.27 -23.91
CA PRO A 454 34.23 22.27 -23.40
C PRO A 454 34.65 23.73 -23.83
N PRO A 455 34.73 24.78 -22.97
CA PRO A 455 33.84 25.95 -22.88
C PRO A 455 34.53 27.28 -23.28
N PRO A 456 33.94 28.47 -22.97
CA PRO A 456 34.67 29.38 -22.08
C PRO A 456 33.82 30.29 -21.15
N GLU A 457 34.51 30.79 -20.11
CA GLU A 457 34.19 31.92 -19.21
C GLU A 457 34.63 33.27 -19.82
N THR A 458 34.06 34.40 -19.35
CA THR A 458 34.71 35.70 -18.96
C THR A 458 33.61 36.75 -18.70
N GLU A 459 33.53 37.36 -17.50
CA GLU A 459 34.09 38.68 -17.07
C GLU A 459 33.52 39.88 -17.87
N THR A 460 33.09 41.03 -17.35
CA THR A 460 33.39 41.86 -16.16
C THR A 460 32.43 43.06 -16.14
N GLU A 461 32.18 43.71 -14.98
CA GLU A 461 32.42 45.16 -14.75
C GLU A 461 31.67 45.73 -13.51
N THR A 462 32.44 46.39 -12.65
CA THR A 462 32.05 47.40 -11.62
C THR A 462 32.36 48.81 -12.21
N PRO A 463 32.15 50.02 -11.60
CA PRO A 463 31.91 50.39 -10.18
C PRO A 463 30.91 51.59 -9.99
N GLY A 464 30.75 52.11 -8.74
CA GLY A 464 30.28 53.50 -8.56
C GLY A 464 29.60 53.90 -7.24
N ARG A 465 30.41 54.40 -6.31
CA ARG A 465 30.12 55.03 -5.00
C ARG A 465 29.27 56.31 -5.05
N ALA A 466 28.35 56.52 -4.09
CA ALA A 466 28.04 57.86 -3.52
C ALA A 466 27.22 57.78 -2.21
N ALA A 467 27.50 58.72 -1.32
CA ALA A 467 27.02 58.87 0.06
C ALA A 467 25.71 59.73 0.14
N PRO A 468 25.09 59.88 1.33
CA PRO A 468 23.68 60.30 1.51
C PRO A 468 23.50 61.78 1.88
N ALA A 469 22.28 62.31 1.74
CA ALA A 469 21.78 63.58 2.33
C ALA A 469 20.24 63.72 2.09
N PRO A 470 19.49 64.63 2.75
CA PRO A 470 19.53 65.11 4.14
C PRO A 470 18.15 65.08 4.86
N GLU A 471 18.16 65.33 6.18
CA GLU A 471 17.01 65.63 7.06
C GLU A 471 16.42 67.04 6.84
N PRO A 472 15.19 67.29 7.33
CA PRO A 472 14.84 68.57 7.94
C PRO A 472 14.50 68.48 9.45
N GLU A 473 15.05 69.46 10.19
CA GLU A 473 14.89 69.82 11.61
C GLU A 473 13.42 70.07 12.02
N LEU A 474 12.91 69.57 13.16
CA LEU A 474 13.09 69.98 14.57
C LEU A 474 12.59 71.40 14.92
N GLU A 475 11.35 71.48 15.41
CA GLU A 475 10.94 72.46 16.44
C GLU A 475 10.73 71.74 17.79
N SER A 476 11.24 72.38 18.85
CA SER A 476 11.44 71.92 20.23
C SER A 476 10.21 72.14 21.13
N MET A 477 9.81 71.21 22.03
CA MET A 477 10.06 71.11 23.50
C MET A 477 8.82 70.40 24.14
N PRO A 478 8.79 69.91 25.41
CA PRO A 478 9.84 69.79 26.45
C PRO A 478 10.06 68.35 26.98
N ALA A 479 11.06 68.20 27.84
CA ALA A 479 11.59 66.94 28.36
C ALA A 479 10.60 66.06 29.15
N PRO A 480 10.59 64.72 28.92
CA PRO A 480 10.00 63.77 29.86
C PRO A 480 10.98 63.47 31.00
N VAL A 481 10.44 63.53 32.21
CA VAL A 481 11.03 63.07 33.46
C VAL A 481 11.57 61.65 33.29
N GLN A 482 12.84 61.42 33.66
CA GLN A 482 13.43 60.08 33.71
C GLN A 482 12.59 59.17 34.62
N SER A 483 11.85 58.24 34.04
CA SER A 483 11.34 57.07 34.75
C SER A 483 12.48 56.09 34.95
N ALA A 484 12.61 55.59 36.18
CA ALA A 484 13.57 54.54 36.53
C ALA A 484 13.40 53.31 35.61
N PRO A 485 14.48 52.58 35.28
CA PRO A 485 14.38 51.37 34.47
C PRO A 485 13.44 50.36 35.14
N PRO A 486 12.58 49.67 34.37
CA PRO A 486 11.70 48.66 34.93
C PRO A 486 12.53 47.52 35.55
N PRO A 487 12.04 46.90 36.64
CA PRO A 487 12.72 45.77 37.25
C PRO A 487 12.87 44.63 36.24
N PRO A 488 13.94 43.80 36.35
CA PRO A 488 14.12 42.65 35.48
C PRO A 488 12.86 41.76 35.53
N PRO A 489 12.45 41.17 34.40
CA PRO A 489 11.30 40.28 34.39
C PRO A 489 11.52 39.16 35.41
N PRO A 490 10.46 38.71 36.11
CA PRO A 490 10.57 37.59 37.03
C PRO A 490 11.14 36.38 36.28
N PRO A 491 11.97 35.54 36.94
CA PRO A 491 12.47 34.32 36.32
C PRO A 491 11.28 33.52 35.78
N PRO A 492 11.40 32.92 34.58
CA PRO A 492 10.32 32.11 34.03
C PRO A 492 9.92 31.06 35.08
N PRO A 493 8.61 30.76 35.21
CA PRO A 493 8.18 29.70 36.11
C PRO A 493 8.94 28.42 35.76
N PRO A 494 9.30 27.59 36.76
CA PRO A 494 9.99 26.34 36.47
C PRO A 494 9.13 25.51 35.50
N MET A 495 9.70 25.20 34.33
CA MET A 495 9.12 24.24 33.39
C MET A 495 9.00 22.91 34.13
N VAL A 496 7.77 22.43 34.30
CA VAL A 496 7.52 21.14 34.95
C VAL A 496 7.73 20.07 33.89
N SER A 497 8.99 19.70 33.66
CA SER A 497 9.32 18.57 32.80
C SER A 497 8.83 17.29 33.46
N LEU A 498 7.93 16.58 32.80
CA LEU A 498 7.55 15.23 33.23
C LEU A 498 8.78 14.31 33.16
N ALA A 499 8.92 13.44 34.16
CA ALA A 499 9.96 12.42 34.13
C ALA A 499 9.64 11.40 33.01
N PRO A 500 10.66 10.88 32.28
CA PRO A 500 10.45 9.84 31.30
C PRO A 500 9.77 8.62 31.92
N ALA A 501 8.76 8.07 31.24
CA ALA A 501 8.14 6.81 31.64
C ALA A 501 8.85 5.65 30.94
N THR A 502 9.13 4.56 31.64
CA THR A 502 9.61 3.31 31.01
C THR A 502 8.67 2.17 31.36
N ILE A 503 8.14 1.53 30.32
CA ILE A 503 7.15 0.46 30.43
C ILE A 503 7.77 -0.79 29.80
N VAL A 504 7.86 -1.87 30.57
CA VAL A 504 8.45 -3.14 30.12
C VAL A 504 7.36 -4.18 29.89
N PHE A 505 7.27 -4.70 28.67
CA PHE A 505 6.44 -5.86 28.34
C PHE A 505 7.30 -7.13 28.33
N TRP A 506 6.77 -8.21 28.90
CA TRP A 506 7.40 -9.53 28.89
C TRP A 506 6.75 -10.37 27.80
N VAL A 507 7.56 -11.05 26.99
CA VAL A 507 7.07 -11.90 25.91
C VAL A 507 7.24 -13.36 26.33
N GLU A 508 6.13 -14.11 26.39
CA GLU A 508 6.13 -15.50 26.90
C GLU A 508 6.40 -16.54 25.80
N ASP A 509 5.92 -16.24 24.59
CA ASP A 509 6.03 -17.08 23.40
C ASP A 509 6.72 -16.30 22.28
N ARG A 510 7.76 -16.90 21.71
CA ARG A 510 8.64 -16.25 20.76
C ARG A 510 7.98 -15.97 19.41
N ASP A 511 6.95 -16.73 19.08
CA ASP A 511 6.13 -16.58 17.87
C ASP A 511 4.86 -15.76 18.11
N ALA A 512 4.63 -15.31 19.35
CA ALA A 512 3.48 -14.48 19.72
C ALA A 512 3.86 -13.01 19.90
N PHE A 513 2.86 -12.14 19.82
CA PHE A 513 2.97 -10.73 20.13
C PHE A 513 2.28 -10.42 21.46
N VAL A 514 2.75 -9.37 22.13
CA VAL A 514 2.02 -8.80 23.29
C VAL A 514 0.66 -8.30 22.79
N SER A 515 -0.39 -8.63 23.52
CA SER A 515 -1.76 -8.32 23.10
C SER A 515 -2.03 -6.82 23.09
N GLU A 516 -2.90 -6.37 22.17
CA GLU A 516 -3.36 -4.98 22.10
C GLU A 516 -3.91 -4.47 23.45
N ALA A 517 -4.63 -5.33 24.18
CA ALA A 517 -5.19 -4.98 25.49
C ALA A 517 -4.09 -4.57 26.49
N GLN A 518 -2.97 -5.30 26.50
CA GLN A 518 -1.84 -5.00 27.36
C GLN A 518 -1.13 -3.70 26.95
N TYR A 519 -0.99 -3.45 25.64
CA TYR A 519 -0.48 -2.16 25.15
C TYR A 519 -1.38 -1.01 25.61
N ARG A 520 -2.69 -1.12 25.37
CA ARG A 520 -3.67 -0.09 25.73
C ARG A 520 -3.66 0.21 27.23
N GLU A 521 -3.73 -0.82 28.05
CA GLU A 521 -3.76 -0.68 29.52
C GLU A 521 -2.53 0.08 30.04
N ARG A 522 -1.36 -0.17 29.46
CA ARG A 522 -0.09 0.31 30.03
C ARG A 522 0.46 1.56 29.35
N LEU A 523 0.29 1.71 28.04
CA LEU A 523 0.85 2.81 27.26
C LEU A 523 -0.09 4.02 27.22
N VAL A 524 -1.41 3.84 27.03
CA VAL A 524 -2.35 4.99 26.90
C VAL A 524 -2.28 5.95 28.09
N PRO A 525 -2.21 5.50 29.36
CA PRO A 525 -2.06 6.42 30.48
C PRO A 525 -0.78 7.27 30.41
N ALA A 526 0.32 6.70 29.91
CA ALA A 526 1.58 7.41 29.76
C ALA A 526 1.55 8.35 28.54
N LEU A 527 0.99 7.93 27.41
CA LEU A 527 0.83 8.76 26.22
C LEU A 527 -0.03 10.00 26.50
N GLY A 528 -1.05 9.87 27.35
CA GLY A 528 -1.92 10.96 27.76
C GLY A 528 -1.36 11.85 28.89
N ALA A 529 -0.18 11.56 29.43
CA ALA A 529 0.36 12.28 30.59
C ALA A 529 0.86 13.70 30.24
N GLY A 530 1.30 13.92 29.00
CA GLY A 530 1.79 15.20 28.52
C GLY A 530 2.18 15.19 27.04
N PRO A 531 2.58 16.34 26.47
CA PRO A 531 3.02 16.41 25.09
C PRO A 531 4.28 15.56 24.86
N LEU A 532 4.27 14.74 23.82
CA LEU A 532 5.33 13.77 23.54
C LEU A 532 6.51 14.42 22.84
N GLN A 533 7.73 14.08 23.28
CA GLN A 533 8.99 14.49 22.64
C GLN A 533 9.56 13.34 21.80
N GLU A 534 9.63 12.14 22.38
CA GLU A 534 10.27 10.98 21.79
C GLU A 534 9.73 9.71 22.45
N ILE A 535 9.57 8.64 21.66
CA ILE A 535 9.33 7.29 22.16
C ILE A 535 10.43 6.38 21.62
N VAL A 536 11.14 5.70 22.52
CA VAL A 536 12.19 4.73 22.16
C VAL A 536 11.72 3.34 22.57
N ILE A 537 11.76 2.40 21.63
CA ILE A 537 11.35 1.01 21.81
C ILE A 537 12.55 0.12 21.58
N HIS A 538 12.94 -0.62 22.61
CA HIS A 538 14.01 -1.62 22.54
C HIS A 538 13.45 -2.99 22.86
N ALA A 539 13.67 -3.95 21.98
CA ALA A 539 13.26 -5.33 22.20
C ALA A 539 14.46 -6.27 22.29
N HIS A 540 14.32 -7.31 23.09
CA HIS A 540 15.38 -8.24 23.47
C HIS A 540 14.83 -9.66 23.55
N THR A 541 15.62 -10.65 23.14
CA THR A 541 15.33 -12.08 23.31
C THR A 541 16.25 -12.69 24.37
N ASP A 542 15.96 -13.93 24.77
CA ASP A 542 16.95 -14.78 25.44
C ASP A 542 17.95 -15.37 24.45
N SER A 543 18.88 -16.20 24.95
CA SER A 543 19.97 -16.81 24.18
C SER A 543 19.60 -18.12 23.50
N VAL A 544 18.32 -18.48 23.44
CA VAL A 544 17.89 -19.72 22.77
C VAL A 544 17.90 -19.51 21.26
N GLY A 545 18.46 -20.44 20.50
CA GLY A 545 18.48 -20.41 19.05
C GLY A 545 19.50 -19.45 18.44
N ASP A 546 19.40 -19.23 17.12
CA ASP A 546 20.39 -18.46 16.37
C ASP A 546 20.35 -16.95 16.72
N ALA A 547 21.53 -16.37 16.92
CA ALA A 547 21.68 -14.96 17.26
C ALA A 547 21.13 -14.00 16.19
N GLY A 548 21.21 -14.37 14.91
CA GLY A 548 20.62 -13.63 13.80
C GLY A 548 19.08 -13.68 13.85
N GLU A 549 18.51 -14.87 14.06
CA GLU A 549 17.07 -15.03 14.28
C GLU A 549 16.59 -14.22 15.50
N ASN A 550 17.36 -14.21 16.59
CA ASN A 550 17.08 -13.44 17.80
C ASN A 550 16.95 -11.92 17.51
N ARG A 551 17.83 -11.37 16.67
CA ARG A 551 17.73 -9.97 16.22
C ARG A 551 16.46 -9.72 15.40
N VAL A 552 16.09 -10.65 14.54
CA VAL A 552 14.88 -10.52 13.71
C VAL A 552 13.62 -10.57 14.58
N ILE A 553 13.52 -11.53 15.50
CA ILE A 553 12.39 -11.68 16.42
C ILE A 553 12.20 -10.42 17.27
N SER A 554 13.26 -9.98 17.95
CA SER A 554 13.20 -8.75 18.75
C SER A 554 12.84 -7.53 17.91
N ARG A 555 13.39 -7.38 16.70
CA ARG A 555 13.05 -6.25 15.82
C ARG A 555 11.57 -6.27 15.45
N ARG A 556 11.00 -7.44 15.18
CA ARG A 556 9.55 -7.59 14.92
C ARG A 556 8.71 -7.15 16.12
N TRP A 557 9.10 -7.51 17.34
CA TRP A 557 8.42 -7.03 18.55
C TRP A 557 8.49 -5.51 18.71
N ALA A 558 9.66 -4.89 18.50
CA ALA A 558 9.82 -3.45 18.59
C ALA A 558 8.98 -2.71 17.53
N VAL A 559 9.00 -3.21 16.30
CA VAL A 559 8.21 -2.70 15.17
C VAL A 559 6.71 -2.83 15.45
N ALA A 560 6.28 -3.94 16.04
CA ALA A 560 4.88 -4.15 16.41
C ALA A 560 4.38 -3.09 17.40
N VAL A 561 5.14 -2.78 18.45
CA VAL A 561 4.77 -1.71 19.40
C VAL A 561 4.74 -0.35 18.71
N ARG A 562 5.71 -0.05 17.83
CA ARG A 562 5.74 1.20 17.05
C ARG A 562 4.48 1.33 16.18
N ASP A 563 4.15 0.30 15.44
CA ASP A 563 3.05 0.35 14.48
C ASP A 563 1.69 0.47 15.21
N TRP A 564 1.54 -0.18 16.37
CA TRP A 564 0.39 0.05 17.26
C TRP A 564 0.30 1.50 17.75
N LEU A 565 1.41 2.11 18.18
CA LEU A 565 1.43 3.53 18.61
C LEU A 565 1.03 4.48 17.48
N VAL A 566 1.49 4.23 16.25
CA VAL A 566 1.13 5.03 15.08
C VAL A 566 -0.37 4.95 14.80
N MET A 567 -0.97 3.76 14.91
CA MET A 567 -2.42 3.61 14.77
C MET A 567 -3.23 4.30 15.87
N ASP A 568 -2.72 4.30 17.11
CA ASP A 568 -3.34 5.03 18.22
C ASP A 568 -3.17 6.56 18.09
N GLY A 569 -2.53 7.01 17.00
CA GLY A 569 -2.45 8.42 16.58
C GLY A 569 -1.13 9.11 16.93
N VAL A 570 -0.10 8.37 17.35
CA VAL A 570 1.23 8.92 17.63
C VAL A 570 1.98 9.18 16.32
N ASP A 571 2.61 10.34 16.20
CA ASP A 571 3.41 10.69 15.02
C ASP A 571 4.59 9.71 14.84
N PRO A 572 4.71 9.02 13.69
CA PRO A 572 5.82 8.10 13.45
C PRO A 572 7.20 8.78 13.52
N ALA A 573 7.30 10.09 13.28
CA ALA A 573 8.57 10.81 13.29
C ALA A 573 9.24 10.89 14.67
N ILE A 574 8.48 10.67 15.75
CA ILE A 574 8.99 10.72 17.13
C ILE A 574 9.22 9.33 17.73
N ILE A 575 9.05 8.24 16.96
CA ILE A 575 9.20 6.87 17.45
C ILE A 575 10.44 6.21 16.86
N THR A 576 11.32 5.71 17.72
CA THR A 576 12.47 4.86 17.35
C THR A 576 12.23 3.44 17.84
N ALA A 577 12.45 2.43 16.99
CA ALA A 577 12.23 1.03 17.32
C ALA A 577 13.40 0.16 16.86
N GLU A 578 14.04 -0.52 17.82
CA GLU A 578 15.23 -1.34 17.60
C GLU A 578 15.11 -2.71 18.28
N GLY A 579 15.55 -3.76 17.59
CA GLY A 579 15.68 -5.11 18.12
C GLY A 579 17.14 -5.49 18.30
N PHE A 580 17.50 -5.92 19.51
CA PHE A 580 18.89 -6.27 19.85
C PHE A 580 19.15 -7.77 19.91
N GLY A 581 18.12 -8.60 19.77
CA GLY A 581 18.19 -10.03 20.04
C GLY A 581 18.74 -10.30 21.44
N GLU A 582 19.69 -11.21 21.53
CA GLU A 582 20.34 -11.62 22.76
C GLU A 582 21.52 -10.71 23.18
N ASP A 583 21.87 -9.68 22.41
CA ASP A 583 23.07 -8.85 22.64
C ASP A 583 23.05 -8.04 23.94
N ARG A 584 21.85 -7.75 24.45
CA ARG A 584 21.62 -6.87 25.61
C ARG A 584 20.74 -7.56 26.66
N PRO A 585 21.24 -8.65 27.27
CA PRO A 585 20.44 -9.42 28.23
C PRO A 585 20.26 -8.61 29.52
N ALA A 586 19.06 -8.68 30.12
CA ALA A 586 18.82 -8.17 31.46
C ALA A 586 19.52 -9.03 32.52
N VAL A 587 19.56 -10.34 32.27
CA VAL A 587 20.25 -11.34 33.09
C VAL A 587 21.26 -12.07 32.21
N ALA A 588 22.54 -11.93 32.55
CA ALA A 588 23.61 -12.65 31.87
C ALA A 588 23.38 -14.16 32.01
N THR A 589 23.26 -14.85 30.88
CA THR A 589 23.03 -16.29 30.80
C THR A 589 24.00 -16.92 29.82
N PRO A 590 24.32 -18.22 29.96
CA PRO A 590 25.03 -18.96 28.93
C PRO A 590 24.22 -18.98 27.63
N ASP A 591 24.88 -19.37 26.54
CA ASP A 591 24.21 -19.68 25.28
C ASP A 591 23.15 -20.78 25.45
N GLU A 592 22.14 -20.80 24.59
CA GLU A 592 21.04 -21.78 24.60
C GLU A 592 20.27 -21.86 25.94
N THR A 593 20.10 -20.72 26.61
CA THR A 593 19.45 -20.64 27.92
C THR A 593 18.15 -19.85 27.85
N ARG A 594 17.03 -20.52 28.12
CA ARG A 594 15.74 -19.84 28.24
C ARG A 594 15.71 -18.97 29.50
N GLU A 595 15.53 -17.67 29.31
CA GLU A 595 15.45 -16.69 30.41
C GLU A 595 14.32 -15.69 30.13
N PRO A 596 13.14 -15.85 30.78
CA PRO A 596 11.99 -14.97 30.57
C PRO A 596 12.28 -13.48 30.80
N LEU A 597 13.23 -13.14 31.70
CA LEU A 597 13.61 -11.74 31.92
C LEU A 597 14.43 -11.14 30.76
N ASN A 598 14.96 -11.97 29.87
CA ASN A 598 15.63 -11.49 28.67
C ASN A 598 14.63 -11.26 27.52
N GLN A 599 13.52 -12.00 27.48
CA GLN A 599 12.43 -11.84 26.51
C GLN A 599 11.53 -10.65 26.87
N ARG A 600 11.92 -9.45 26.43
CA ARG A 600 11.25 -8.21 26.85
C ARG A 600 11.26 -7.11 25.79
N ILE A 601 10.30 -6.19 25.93
CA ILE A 601 10.21 -4.94 25.17
C ILE A 601 10.17 -3.78 26.15
N GLU A 602 11.14 -2.88 26.05
CA GLU A 602 11.25 -1.67 26.85
C GLU A 602 10.77 -0.48 26.01
N VAL A 603 9.72 0.21 26.48
CA VAL A 603 9.17 1.42 25.85
C VAL A 603 9.45 2.60 26.75
N THR A 604 10.33 3.50 26.32
CA THR A 604 10.67 4.74 27.01
C THR A 604 9.97 5.92 26.34
N ILE A 605 9.12 6.63 27.08
CA ILE A 605 8.37 7.80 26.63
C ILE A 605 8.97 9.05 27.29
N ARG A 606 9.43 10.00 26.46
CA ARG A 606 9.90 11.32 26.89
C ARG A 606 8.89 12.38 26.52
N TYR A 607 8.73 13.36 27.39
CA TYR A 607 7.75 14.44 27.23
C TYR A 607 8.48 15.76 26.96
N LEU A 608 7.82 16.64 26.20
CA LEU A 608 8.28 18.00 26.05
C LEU A 608 8.18 18.74 27.40
N PRO A 609 9.16 19.60 27.72
CA PRO A 609 9.25 20.30 29.01
C PRO A 609 8.19 21.37 29.25
#